data_AF-A0A379VM83-F1
#
_entry.id   AF-A0A379VM83-F1
#
_cell.length_a   1.000
_cell.length_b   1.000
_cell.length_c   1.000
_cell.angle_alpha   90.00
_cell.angle_beta   90.00
_cell.angle_gamma   90.00
#
_symmetry.space_group_name_H-M   'P 1'
#
loop_
_entity.id
_entity.type
_entity.pdbx_description
1 polymer ?
#
loop_
_entity_poly.entity_id
_entity_poly.type
_entity_poly.pdbx_seq_one_letter_code
_entity_poly.pdbx_strand_id
1 'polypeptide(L)'
;MKPDAHHVKQFLLRLQDDICQTLSAVDGANFVEDSWRREAGGGGRSRVLRNGGIFEQAGVNFSHVHGDAMPASATAHRPELAGRSFEAMGVSLVVHPHNPYIPTSHANVRFFIAEKPGADPVWWFGGGFDLTPYYGFEEDAVHWHRTARDLCQPFGDDVYPRYKKWCDDYFFLKHRNEQRGIGGPVF
;
A
#
# COMPACT_ATOMS: atom_id res chain seq x y z
N MET A 1 -14.41 8.22 18.49
CA MET A 1 -14.85 6.90 17.95
C MET A 1 -13.62 6.03 17.83
N LYS A 2 -13.59 4.86 18.47
CA LYS A 2 -12.48 3.90 18.34
C LYS A 2 -12.61 3.18 16.99
N PRO A 3 -11.59 3.17 16.12
CA PRO A 3 -11.65 2.44 14.86
C PRO A 3 -11.69 0.93 15.11
N ASP A 4 -12.40 0.21 14.24
CA ASP A 4 -12.49 -1.25 14.29
C ASP A 4 -11.35 -1.89 13.48
N ALA A 5 -10.26 -2.23 14.18
CA ALA A 5 -9.09 -2.88 13.59
C ALA A 5 -9.42 -4.25 12.97
N HIS A 6 -10.43 -4.97 13.50
CA HIS A 6 -10.86 -6.24 12.94
C HIS A 6 -11.52 -6.04 11.57
N HIS A 7 -12.40 -5.04 11.46
CA HIS A 7 -13.02 -4.70 10.17
C HIS A 7 -11.97 -4.33 9.11
N VAL A 8 -11.00 -3.51 9.48
CA VAL A 8 -9.90 -3.12 8.58
C VAL A 8 -9.09 -4.34 8.14
N LYS A 9 -8.77 -5.27 9.06
CA LYS A 9 -8.09 -6.52 8.73
C LYS A 9 -8.87 -7.35 7.71
N GLN A 10 -10.18 -7.52 7.90
CA GLN A 10 -11.02 -8.28 6.96
C GLN A 10 -11.11 -7.61 5.59
N PHE A 11 -11.13 -6.29 5.54
CA PHE A 11 -11.03 -5.55 4.28
C PHE A 11 -9.69 -5.82 3.59
N LEU A 12 -8.56 -5.72 4.30
CA LEU A 12 -7.23 -5.91 3.73
C LEU A 12 -6.97 -7.34 3.24
N LEU A 13 -7.47 -8.35 3.97
CA LEU A 13 -7.38 -9.75 3.53
C LEU A 13 -8.13 -9.98 2.22
N ARG A 14 -9.37 -9.46 2.13
CA ARG A 14 -10.18 -9.52 0.89
C ARG A 14 -9.53 -8.76 -0.26
N LEU A 15 -8.99 -7.57 0.01
CA LEU A 15 -8.27 -6.79 -1.00
C LEU A 15 -7.08 -7.57 -1.60
N GLN A 16 -6.30 -8.26 -0.77
CA GLN A 16 -5.22 -9.12 -1.27
C GLN A 16 -5.77 -10.26 -2.13
N ASP A 17 -6.87 -10.90 -1.70
CA ASP A 17 -7.51 -12.00 -2.44
C ASP A 17 -8.02 -11.52 -3.81
N ASP A 18 -8.74 -10.40 -3.85
CA ASP A 18 -9.32 -9.81 -5.07
C ASP A 18 -8.24 -9.39 -6.08
N ILE A 19 -7.16 -8.76 -5.60
CA ILE A 19 -6.05 -8.34 -6.47
C ILE A 19 -5.33 -9.56 -7.04
N CYS A 20 -5.00 -10.55 -6.20
CA CYS A 20 -4.35 -11.77 -6.68
C CYS A 20 -5.21 -12.52 -7.69
N GLN A 21 -6.51 -12.64 -7.45
CA GLN A 21 -7.44 -13.28 -8.38
C GLN A 21 -7.50 -12.53 -9.72
N THR A 22 -7.61 -11.20 -9.68
CA THR A 22 -7.68 -10.36 -10.90
C THR A 22 -6.40 -10.47 -11.72
N LEU A 23 -5.23 -10.36 -11.08
CA LEU A 23 -3.94 -10.48 -11.76
C LEU A 23 -3.73 -11.90 -12.32
N SER A 24 -4.12 -12.95 -11.58
CA SER A 24 -3.99 -14.34 -12.06
C SER A 24 -4.89 -14.62 -13.26
N ALA A 25 -6.11 -14.06 -13.27
CA ALA A 25 -7.05 -14.19 -14.39
C ALA A 25 -6.53 -13.52 -15.67
N VAL A 26 -5.80 -12.41 -15.54
CA VAL A 26 -5.17 -11.72 -16.67
C VAL A 26 -3.92 -12.47 -17.15
N ASP A 27 -3.10 -12.96 -16.22
CA ASP A 27 -1.81 -13.57 -16.52
C ASP A 27 -1.90 -15.02 -17.01
N GLY A 28 -2.79 -15.82 -16.42
CA GLY A 28 -2.88 -17.27 -16.60
C GLY A 28 -2.06 -18.09 -15.58
N ALA A 29 -1.12 -17.49 -14.86
CA ALA A 29 -0.43 -18.12 -13.73
C ALA A 29 -1.04 -17.76 -12.36
N ASN A 30 -0.77 -18.59 -11.36
CA ASN A 30 -1.27 -18.41 -10.00
C ASN A 30 -0.19 -17.86 -9.06
N PHE A 31 -0.60 -17.08 -8.06
CA PHE A 31 0.28 -16.71 -6.94
C PHE A 31 0.59 -17.91 -6.05
N VAL A 32 1.84 -17.98 -5.59
CA VAL A 32 2.26 -18.88 -4.50
C VAL A 32 2.21 -18.09 -3.19
N GLU A 33 1.50 -18.63 -2.20
CA GLU A 33 1.41 -18.03 -0.87
C GLU A 33 2.46 -18.60 0.09
N ASP A 34 3.14 -17.71 0.80
CA ASP A 34 3.97 -17.99 1.97
C ASP A 34 3.36 -17.29 3.20
N SER A 35 2.81 -18.10 4.10
CA SER A 35 2.21 -17.64 5.36
C SER A 35 3.23 -17.72 6.47
N TRP A 36 3.50 -16.59 7.13
CA TRP A 36 4.55 -16.48 8.14
C TRP A 36 4.04 -15.84 9.44
N ARG A 37 4.77 -16.11 10.52
CA ARG A 37 4.50 -15.56 11.86
C ARG A 37 5.72 -14.82 12.37
N ARG A 38 5.47 -13.78 13.18
CA ARG A 38 6.52 -13.02 13.85
C ARG A 38 6.57 -13.41 15.32
N GLU A 39 7.74 -13.77 15.82
CA GLU A 39 7.93 -14.14 17.23
C GLU A 39 7.46 -13.03 18.19
N ALA A 40 7.73 -11.77 17.84
CA ALA A 40 7.32 -10.59 18.60
C ALA A 40 5.82 -10.23 18.49
N GLY A 41 5.02 -10.99 17.74
CA GLY A 41 3.57 -10.76 17.58
C GLY A 41 3.13 -10.50 16.14
N GLY A 42 2.07 -11.21 15.73
CA GLY A 42 1.45 -11.11 14.40
C GLY A 42 2.09 -11.99 13.33
N GLY A 43 2.00 -11.55 12.07
CA GLY A 43 2.47 -12.30 10.91
C GLY A 43 1.98 -11.69 9.59
N GLY A 44 1.95 -12.50 8.54
CA GLY A 44 1.49 -12.07 7.22
C GLY A 44 1.31 -13.19 6.22
N ARG A 45 0.78 -12.82 5.05
CA ARG A 45 0.65 -13.66 3.86
C ARG A 45 1.39 -12.97 2.73
N SER A 46 2.53 -13.50 2.33
CA SER A 46 3.26 -13.04 1.15
C SER A 46 2.78 -13.84 -0.05
N ARG A 47 2.31 -13.18 -1.11
CA ARG A 47 1.91 -13.88 -2.34
C ARG A 47 2.79 -13.41 -3.48
N VAL A 48 3.44 -14.36 -4.16
CA VAL A 48 4.33 -14.06 -5.28
C VAL A 48 3.94 -14.88 -6.50
N LEU A 49 3.74 -14.21 -7.63
CA LEU A 49 3.69 -14.79 -8.97
C LEU A 49 5.03 -14.48 -9.65
N ARG A 50 5.67 -15.49 -10.26
CA ARG A 50 6.93 -15.35 -11.00
C ARG A 50 6.82 -16.07 -12.33
N ASN A 51 7.47 -15.52 -13.35
CA ASN A 51 7.54 -16.10 -14.69
C ASN A 51 6.14 -16.45 -15.24
N GLY A 52 5.21 -15.50 -15.12
CA GLY A 52 3.85 -15.60 -15.62
C GLY A 52 3.76 -15.38 -17.13
N GLY A 53 2.53 -15.40 -17.66
CA GLY A 53 2.27 -15.12 -19.07
C GLY A 53 2.42 -13.63 -19.43
N ILE A 54 2.14 -12.73 -18.47
CA ILE A 54 2.18 -11.27 -18.65
C ILE A 54 3.14 -10.64 -17.63
N PHE A 55 3.14 -11.13 -16.39
CA PHE A 55 3.93 -10.61 -15.29
C PHE A 55 5.23 -11.39 -15.12
N GLU A 56 6.36 -10.71 -15.24
CA GLU A 56 7.67 -11.26 -14.89
C GLU A 56 7.69 -11.59 -13.39
N GLN A 57 7.22 -10.64 -12.58
CA GLN A 57 7.07 -10.83 -11.15
C GLN A 57 5.96 -9.93 -10.60
N ALA A 58 5.06 -10.50 -9.82
CA ALA A 58 4.07 -9.76 -9.04
C ALA A 58 4.12 -10.19 -7.58
N GLY A 59 4.24 -9.24 -6.66
CA GLY A 59 4.17 -9.48 -5.23
C GLY A 59 2.98 -8.74 -4.62
N VAL A 60 2.11 -9.44 -3.89
CA VAL A 60 0.98 -8.84 -3.17
C VAL A 60 1.02 -9.36 -1.73
N ASN A 61 1.46 -8.50 -0.81
CA ASN A 61 1.78 -8.90 0.54
C ASN A 61 0.80 -8.29 1.53
N PHE A 62 0.22 -9.14 2.38
CA PHE A 62 -0.52 -8.73 3.55
C PHE A 62 0.33 -8.93 4.80
N SER A 63 0.28 -7.98 5.73
CA SER A 63 0.84 -8.15 7.07
C SER A 63 -0.09 -7.58 8.13
N HIS A 64 -0.07 -8.19 9.31
CA HIS A 64 -0.66 -7.68 10.54
C HIS A 64 0.29 -8.01 11.69
N VAL A 65 1.02 -7.00 12.15
CA VAL A 65 1.98 -7.10 13.24
C VAL A 65 1.47 -6.32 14.45
N HIS A 66 1.76 -6.81 15.64
CA HIS A 66 1.37 -6.16 16.89
C HIS A 66 2.44 -6.38 17.96
N GLY A 67 2.40 -5.56 19.01
CA GLY A 67 3.31 -5.69 20.15
C GLY A 67 2.95 -4.75 21.30
N ASP A 68 3.54 -5.01 22.46
CA ASP A 68 3.20 -4.30 23.70
C ASP A 68 3.85 -2.91 23.83
N ALA A 69 4.87 -2.63 23.03
CA ALA A 69 5.56 -1.34 23.01
C ALA A 69 6.10 -1.00 21.62
N MET A 70 6.01 0.28 21.26
CA MET A 70 6.63 0.82 20.04
C MET A 70 8.17 0.81 20.14
N PRO A 71 8.90 0.56 19.04
CA PRO A 71 10.35 0.74 19.01
C PRO A 71 10.77 2.18 19.36
N ALA A 72 11.92 2.34 20.02
CA ALA A 72 12.44 3.65 20.43
C ALA A 72 12.59 4.64 19.25
N SER A 73 12.89 4.13 18.04
CA SER A 73 12.95 4.94 16.82
C SER A 73 11.61 5.55 16.41
N ALA A 74 10.49 4.89 16.74
CA ALA A 74 9.16 5.36 16.41
C ALA A 74 8.62 6.38 17.43
N THR A 75 9.06 6.30 18.69
CA THR A 75 8.63 7.21 19.76
C THR A 75 9.45 8.51 19.80
N ALA A 76 10.66 8.52 19.22
CA ALA A 76 11.53 9.71 19.17
C ALA A 76 10.86 10.94 18.54
N HIS A 77 9.99 10.73 17.54
CA HIS A 77 9.25 11.79 16.86
C HIS A 77 7.77 11.85 17.26
N ARG A 78 7.30 10.93 18.11
CA ARG A 78 5.91 10.79 18.55
C ARG A 78 5.84 10.35 20.03
N PRO A 79 6.15 11.25 20.97
CA PRO A 79 6.18 10.93 22.40
C PRO A 79 4.85 10.36 22.92
N GLU A 80 3.74 10.73 22.31
CA GLU A 80 2.40 10.23 22.62
C GLU A 80 2.22 8.72 22.40
N LEU A 81 3.12 8.07 21.65
CA LEU A 81 3.13 6.63 21.41
C LEU A 81 3.92 5.84 22.47
N ALA A 82 4.63 6.52 23.37
CA ALA A 82 5.42 5.86 24.41
C ALA A 82 4.53 5.08 25.40
N GLY A 83 4.88 3.82 25.66
CA GLY A 83 4.15 2.93 26.57
C GLY A 83 2.76 2.51 26.06
N ARG A 84 2.50 2.64 24.76
CA ARG A 84 1.30 2.12 24.10
C ARG A 84 1.59 0.76 23.44
N SER A 85 0.64 -0.16 23.52
CA SER A 85 0.59 -1.30 22.60
C SER A 85 0.23 -0.82 21.20
N PHE A 86 0.59 -1.58 20.17
CA PHE A 86 0.33 -1.18 18.79
C PHE A 86 -0.12 -2.35 17.92
N GLU A 87 -0.88 -2.02 16.89
CA GLU A 87 -1.13 -2.86 15.73
C GLU A 87 -0.83 -2.08 14.45
N ALA A 88 -0.15 -2.73 13.51
CA ALA A 88 0.07 -2.23 12.17
C ALA A 88 -0.34 -3.32 11.17
N MET A 89 -1.19 -2.96 10.23
CA MET A 89 -1.65 -3.88 9.19
C MET A 89 -1.69 -3.19 7.84
N GLY A 90 -1.50 -3.95 6.77
CA GLY A 90 -1.58 -3.39 5.42
C GLY A 90 -1.41 -4.41 4.32
N VAL A 91 -1.84 -3.99 3.12
CA VAL A 91 -1.51 -4.64 1.85
C VAL A 91 -0.51 -3.76 1.12
N SER A 92 0.56 -4.37 0.61
CA SER A 92 1.55 -3.70 -0.24
C SER A 92 1.85 -4.58 -1.44
N LEU A 93 1.93 -3.97 -2.62
CA LEU A 93 2.17 -4.70 -3.86
C LEU A 93 3.05 -3.95 -4.83
N VAL A 94 3.78 -4.72 -5.63
CA VAL A 94 4.51 -4.26 -6.81
C VAL A 94 4.32 -5.29 -7.91
N VAL A 95 4.03 -4.81 -9.12
CA VAL A 95 3.82 -5.65 -10.30
C VAL A 95 4.77 -5.22 -11.40
N HIS A 96 5.58 -6.16 -11.87
CA HIS A 96 6.55 -6.00 -12.97
C HIS A 96 6.10 -6.85 -14.17
N PRO A 97 5.59 -6.23 -15.23
CA PRO A 97 5.25 -6.91 -16.48
C PRO A 97 6.49 -7.31 -17.29
N HIS A 98 6.37 -8.37 -18.10
CA HIS A 98 7.38 -8.73 -19.11
C HIS A 98 7.44 -7.74 -20.27
N ASN A 99 6.27 -7.27 -20.72
CA ASN A 99 6.17 -6.39 -21.88
C ASN A 99 6.45 -4.93 -21.47
N PRO A 100 7.46 -4.25 -22.04
CA PRO A 100 7.83 -2.89 -21.65
C PRO A 100 6.77 -1.83 -21.98
N TYR A 101 5.75 -2.17 -22.77
CA TYR A 101 4.58 -1.31 -23.01
C TYR A 101 3.54 -1.40 -21.89
N ILE A 102 3.70 -2.32 -20.93
CA ILE A 102 2.87 -2.38 -19.73
C ILE A 102 3.69 -1.77 -18.58
N PRO A 103 3.19 -0.71 -17.91
CA PRO A 103 3.91 -0.07 -16.82
C PRO A 103 4.11 -0.97 -15.59
N THR A 104 5.21 -0.77 -14.88
CA THR A 104 5.30 -1.22 -13.49
C THR A 104 4.29 -0.44 -12.65
N SER A 105 3.63 -1.09 -11.70
CA SER A 105 2.73 -0.43 -10.75
C SER A 105 3.04 -0.82 -9.31
N HIS A 106 2.75 0.10 -8.41
CA HIS A 106 2.86 -0.09 -6.96
C HIS A 106 1.58 0.40 -6.28
N ALA A 107 1.18 -0.28 -5.21
CA ALA A 107 0.12 0.20 -4.32
C ALA A 107 0.37 -0.23 -2.87
N ASN A 108 -0.12 0.59 -1.95
CA ASN A 108 -0.09 0.34 -0.51
C ASN A 108 -1.37 0.87 0.14
N VAL A 109 -1.96 0.11 1.04
CA VAL A 109 -2.97 0.59 1.99
C VAL A 109 -2.66 0.01 3.35
N ARG A 110 -2.47 0.87 4.35
CA ARG A 110 -2.07 0.48 5.70
C ARG A 110 -2.86 1.25 6.76
N PHE A 111 -3.02 0.59 7.90
CA PHE A 111 -3.66 1.11 9.10
C PHE A 111 -2.77 0.88 10.30
N PHE A 112 -2.66 1.89 11.15
CA PHE A 112 -1.93 1.84 12.40
C PHE A 112 -2.85 2.30 13.54
N ILE A 113 -2.77 1.61 14.67
CA ILE A 113 -3.41 2.00 15.92
C ILE A 113 -2.48 1.73 17.09
N ALA A 114 -2.41 2.66 18.05
CA ALA A 114 -1.72 2.50 19.31
C ALA A 114 -2.65 2.81 20.49
N GLU A 115 -2.67 1.90 21.47
CA GLU A 115 -3.63 1.92 22.58
C GLU A 115 -2.92 1.94 23.94
N LYS A 116 -3.57 2.56 24.91
CA LYS A 116 -3.15 2.56 26.31
C LYS A 116 -4.39 2.60 27.20
N PRO A 117 -4.45 1.78 28.26
CA PRO A 117 -5.55 1.84 29.23
C PRO A 117 -5.74 3.27 29.76
N GLY A 118 -6.99 3.75 29.75
CA GLY A 118 -7.34 5.09 30.26
C GLY A 118 -6.97 6.26 29.34
N ALA A 119 -6.55 6.02 28.09
CA ALA A 119 -6.29 7.08 27.11
C ALA A 119 -6.94 6.76 25.76
N ASP A 120 -7.30 7.81 25.01
CA ASP A 120 -7.80 7.63 23.65
C ASP A 120 -6.74 7.01 22.74
N PRO A 121 -7.14 6.16 21.76
CA PRO A 121 -6.21 5.54 20.82
C PRO A 121 -5.65 6.58 19.83
N VAL A 122 -4.38 6.42 19.46
CA VAL A 122 -3.75 7.19 18.37
C VAL A 122 -3.74 6.30 17.13
N TRP A 123 -4.31 6.77 16.03
CA TRP A 123 -4.44 5.96 14.81
C TRP A 123 -4.38 6.81 13.56
N TRP A 124 -3.97 6.19 12.46
CA TRP A 124 -3.98 6.79 11.13
C TRP A 124 -4.00 5.73 10.05
N PHE A 125 -4.51 6.11 8.88
CA PHE A 125 -4.28 5.38 7.63
C PHE A 125 -3.10 5.97 6.90
N GLY A 126 -2.53 5.18 6.00
CA GLY A 126 -1.65 5.67 4.95
C GLY A 126 -1.76 4.77 3.73
N GLY A 127 -1.32 5.25 2.60
CA GLY A 127 -1.39 4.46 1.38
C GLY A 127 -1.18 5.28 0.13
N GLY A 128 -1.61 4.69 -0.98
CA GLY A 128 -1.50 5.27 -2.30
C GLY A 128 -1.21 4.22 -3.36
N PHE A 129 -1.23 4.66 -4.60
CA PHE A 129 -0.81 3.87 -5.73
C PHE A 129 -0.14 4.77 -6.76
N ASP A 130 0.76 4.21 -7.55
CA ASP A 130 1.51 4.94 -8.55
C ASP A 130 1.90 4.06 -9.74
N LEU A 131 2.13 4.71 -10.88
CA LEU A 131 2.43 4.07 -12.15
C LEU A 131 3.81 4.49 -12.68
N THR A 132 4.59 3.50 -13.12
CA THR A 132 5.96 3.64 -13.61
C THR A 132 6.07 3.06 -15.03
N PRO A 133 5.71 3.84 -16.07
CA PRO A 133 5.83 3.40 -17.45
C PRO A 133 7.29 3.38 -17.92
N TYR A 134 7.63 2.43 -18.80
CA TYR A 134 8.90 2.44 -19.55
C TYR A 134 8.71 3.17 -20.88
N TYR A 135 7.71 2.74 -21.65
CA TYR A 135 7.17 3.48 -22.79
C TYR A 135 5.78 3.97 -22.42
N GLY A 136 5.65 5.28 -22.17
CA GLY A 136 4.39 5.88 -21.72
C GLY A 136 3.43 6.22 -22.85
N PHE A 137 2.14 6.00 -22.61
CA PHE A 137 1.04 6.44 -23.47
C PHE A 137 0.21 7.51 -22.74
N GLU A 138 -0.18 8.57 -23.46
CA GLU A 138 -0.94 9.67 -22.87
C GLU A 138 -2.32 9.21 -22.37
N GLU A 139 -2.98 8.35 -23.14
CA GLU A 139 -4.28 7.76 -22.77
C GLU A 139 -4.24 6.98 -21.46
N ASP A 140 -3.17 6.20 -21.22
CA ASP A 140 -2.98 5.46 -19.96
C ASP A 140 -2.77 6.41 -18.79
N ALA A 141 -1.96 7.46 -18.97
CA ALA A 141 -1.73 8.48 -17.95
C ALA A 141 -3.01 9.22 -17.58
N VAL A 142 -3.80 9.61 -18.59
CA VAL A 142 -5.10 10.27 -18.40
C VAL A 142 -6.08 9.34 -17.71
N HIS A 143 -6.16 8.07 -18.12
CA HIS A 143 -7.02 7.08 -17.50
C HIS A 143 -6.66 6.88 -16.02
N TRP A 144 -5.38 6.65 -15.73
CA TRP A 144 -4.87 6.43 -14.38
C TRP A 144 -5.22 7.59 -13.43
N HIS A 145 -4.92 8.82 -13.85
CA HIS A 145 -5.15 10.01 -13.03
C HIS A 145 -6.62 10.40 -12.93
N ARG A 146 -7.42 10.14 -13.97
CA ARG A 146 -8.88 10.33 -13.91
C ARG A 146 -9.53 9.37 -12.92
N THR A 147 -9.17 8.08 -12.97
CA THR A 147 -9.66 7.07 -12.03
C THR A 147 -9.30 7.43 -10.59
N ALA A 148 -8.06 7.89 -10.34
CA ALA A 148 -7.63 8.36 -9.02
C ALA A 148 -8.42 9.59 -8.53
N ARG A 149 -8.65 10.57 -9.41
CA ARG A 149 -9.43 11.77 -9.08
C ARG A 149 -10.88 11.42 -8.73
N ASP A 150 -11.51 10.59 -9.54
CA ASP A 150 -12.92 10.21 -9.37
C ASP A 150 -13.12 9.41 -8.07
N LEU A 151 -12.15 8.56 -7.68
CA LEU A 151 -12.07 7.91 -6.37
C LEU A 151 -12.05 8.93 -5.21
N CYS A 152 -11.28 10.01 -5.35
CA CYS A 152 -11.09 10.99 -4.28
C CYS A 152 -12.24 12.00 -4.17
N GLN A 153 -13.00 12.20 -5.24
CA GLN A 153 -14.03 13.25 -5.32
C GLN A 153 -15.05 13.23 -4.17
N PRO A 154 -15.58 12.07 -3.71
CA PRO A 154 -16.52 12.03 -2.60
C PRO A 154 -15.93 12.48 -1.25
N PHE A 155 -14.61 12.59 -1.14
CA PHE A 155 -13.90 12.93 0.10
C PHE A 155 -13.48 14.41 0.16
N GLY A 156 -13.74 15.19 -0.90
CA GLY A 156 -13.45 16.62 -0.97
C GLY A 156 -12.66 17.01 -2.22
N ASP A 157 -12.89 18.23 -2.71
CA ASP A 157 -12.30 18.73 -3.95
C ASP A 157 -10.77 18.90 -3.87
N ASP A 158 -10.21 19.04 -2.66
CA ASP A 158 -8.77 19.20 -2.43
C ASP A 158 -8.04 17.86 -2.27
N VAL A 159 -8.75 16.74 -2.10
CA VAL A 159 -8.15 15.44 -1.76
C VAL A 159 -7.23 14.94 -2.85
N TYR A 160 -7.69 14.88 -4.10
CA TYR A 160 -6.86 14.42 -5.21
C TYR A 160 -5.68 15.38 -5.48
N PRO A 161 -5.86 16.71 -5.64
CA PRO A 161 -4.74 17.62 -5.83
C PRO A 161 -3.66 17.51 -4.76
N ARG A 162 -4.07 17.38 -3.48
CA ARG A 162 -3.14 17.24 -2.35
C ARG A 162 -2.36 15.92 -2.42
N TYR A 163 -3.04 14.79 -2.58
CA TYR A 163 -2.38 13.48 -2.58
C TYR A 163 -1.61 13.19 -3.86
N LYS A 164 -2.03 13.75 -5.00
CA LYS A 164 -1.26 13.75 -6.24
C LYS A 164 0.06 14.48 -6.05
N LYS A 165 0.01 15.71 -5.53
CA LYS A 165 1.22 16.48 -5.25
C LYS A 165 2.14 15.75 -4.26
N TRP A 166 1.57 15.13 -3.23
CA TRP A 166 2.38 14.37 -2.28
C TRP A 166 3.07 13.17 -2.95
N CYS A 167 2.39 12.46 -3.85
CA CYS A 167 3.00 11.39 -4.63
C CYS A 167 4.18 11.90 -5.48
N ASP A 168 4.02 13.06 -6.12
CA ASP A 168 5.12 13.70 -6.87
C ASP A 168 6.31 13.99 -5.96
N ASP A 169 6.09 14.57 -4.79
CA ASP A 169 7.18 14.94 -3.87
C ASP A 169 7.85 13.70 -3.24
N TYR A 170 7.07 12.63 -3.00
CA TYR A 170 7.52 11.43 -2.31
C TYR A 170 8.36 10.50 -3.20
N PHE A 171 7.96 10.29 -4.45
CA PHE A 171 8.65 9.39 -5.38
C PHE A 171 9.66 10.11 -6.29
N PHE A 172 10.35 11.11 -5.74
CA PHE A 172 11.40 11.86 -6.41
C PHE A 172 12.81 11.32 -6.08
N LEU A 173 13.58 10.99 -7.11
CA LEU A 173 14.95 10.51 -7.00
C LEU A 173 15.92 11.71 -6.95
N LYS A 174 16.17 12.23 -5.75
CA LYS A 174 16.96 13.47 -5.53
C LYS A 174 18.31 13.48 -6.25
N HIS A 175 19.05 12.37 -6.25
CA HIS A 175 20.37 12.29 -6.88
C HIS A 175 20.33 12.19 -8.41
N ARG A 176 19.16 11.90 -9.00
CA ARG A 176 18.93 11.87 -10.45
C ARG A 176 18.12 13.07 -10.94
N ASN A 177 17.53 13.84 -10.02
CA ASN A 177 16.63 14.95 -10.31
C ASN A 177 15.46 14.55 -11.23
N GLU A 178 14.87 13.38 -10.98
CA GLU A 178 13.77 12.81 -11.79
C GLU A 178 12.73 12.12 -10.90
N GLN A 179 11.51 11.98 -11.42
CA GLN A 179 10.47 11.18 -10.78
C GLN A 179 10.68 9.69 -11.07
N ARG A 180 10.28 8.83 -10.14
CA ARG A 180 10.25 7.37 -10.37
C ARG A 180 9.29 7.00 -11.51
N GLY A 181 8.18 7.72 -11.65
CA GLY A 181 7.12 7.44 -12.61
C GLY A 181 6.17 8.62 -12.77
N ILE A 182 4.97 8.37 -13.29
CA ILE A 182 3.95 9.41 -13.54
C ILE A 182 3.02 9.67 -12.34
N GLY A 183 3.29 9.01 -11.20
CA GLY A 183 2.62 9.20 -9.93
C GLY A 183 1.23 8.59 -9.84
N GLY A 184 0.40 9.19 -8.99
CA GLY A 184 -0.93 8.77 -8.53
C GLY A 184 -1.22 9.49 -7.20
N PRO A 185 -2.15 9.03 -6.35
CA PRO A 185 -2.35 9.61 -5.02
C PRO A 185 -1.48 8.91 -3.95
N VAL A 186 -0.86 9.66 -3.03
CA VAL A 186 -0.17 9.15 -1.81
C VAL A 186 -0.59 9.94 -0.57
N PHE A 187 -0.76 9.24 0.56
CA PHE A 187 -1.17 9.79 1.86
C PHE A 187 -0.65 9.00 3.08
#